data_AF-A0A9D4KS69-F1
#
_entry.id   AF-A0A9D4KS69-F1
#
_cell.length_a   1.000
_cell.length_b   1.000
_cell.length_c   1.000
_cell.angle_alpha   90.00
_cell.angle_beta   90.00
_cell.angle_gamma   90.00
#
_symmetry.space_group_name_H-M   'P 1'
#
loop_
_entity.id
_entity.type
_entity.pdbx_description
1 polymer ?
#
loop_
_entity_poly.entity_id
_entity_poly.type
_entity_poly.pdbx_seq_one_letter_code
_entity_poly.pdbx_strand_id
1 'polypeptide(L)'
;MRPNGTQVLVVNRSTGSMSYINLDGVKKNATQSFHRYAQRPSAIHFTRSGKLLICDEKFNTVLEFEPRLITLATCSDGVDFPRCVYYCNGNDNIIVGQRKDTLLIMKILTFFPNDCSYP
;
A
#
# COMPACT_ATOMS: atom_id res chain seq x y z
N MET A 1 9.09 -3.05 7.64
CA MET A 1 9.49 -2.15 8.73
C MET A 1 8.64 -0.91 8.64
N ARG A 2 7.93 -0.52 9.70
CA ARG A 2 7.27 0.80 9.71
C ARG A 2 8.31 1.88 9.94
N PRO A 3 8.10 3.11 9.43
CA PRO A 3 8.93 4.24 9.81
C PRO A 3 8.88 4.44 11.32
N ASN A 4 10.05 4.63 11.92
CA ASN A 4 10.26 4.73 13.38
C ASN A 4 10.12 6.17 13.90
N GLY A 5 9.34 7.02 13.22
CA GLY A 5 9.17 8.44 13.56
C GLY A 5 10.30 9.36 13.06
N THR A 6 11.47 8.83 12.70
CA THR A 6 12.56 9.59 12.06
C THR A 6 12.64 9.33 10.55
N GLN A 7 11.72 8.53 10.01
CA GLN A 7 11.68 8.17 8.60
C GLN A 7 10.29 8.42 8.02
N VAL A 8 10.24 8.67 6.71
CA VAL A 8 9.01 8.65 5.92
C VAL A 8 9.15 7.63 4.80
N LEU A 9 8.13 6.82 4.60
CA LEU A 9 8.02 5.98 3.42
C LEU A 9 7.35 6.79 2.31
N VAL A 10 8.04 6.93 1.18
CA VAL A 10 7.53 7.53 -0.05
C VAL A 10 7.35 6.45 -1.09
N VAL A 11 6.19 6.46 -1.75
CA VAL A 11 5.92 5.59 -2.91
C VAL A 11 5.75 6.46 -4.14
N ASN A 12 6.60 6.23 -5.13
CA ASN A 12 6.60 6.96 -6.38
C ASN A 12 5.49 6.43 -7.30
N ARG A 13 4.53 7.29 -7.63
CA ARG A 13 3.38 6.93 -8.47
C ARG A 13 3.76 6.53 -9.90
N SER A 14 4.78 7.12 -10.49
CA SER A 14 5.16 6.84 -11.89
C SER A 14 6.03 5.60 -12.02
N THR A 15 6.83 5.26 -11.02
CA THR A 15 7.76 4.12 -11.10
C THR A 15 7.33 2.91 -10.26
N GLY A 16 6.36 3.08 -9.36
CA GLY A 16 6.01 2.06 -8.37
C GLY A 16 7.08 1.86 -7.29
N SER A 17 8.14 2.68 -7.30
CA SER A 17 9.28 2.53 -6.40
C SER A 17 8.95 3.04 -5.02
N MET A 18 9.43 2.33 -4.01
CA MET A 18 9.28 2.72 -2.61
C MET A 18 10.63 3.13 -2.04
N SER A 19 10.66 4.19 -1.23
CA SER A 19 11.87 4.69 -0.59
C SER A 19 11.62 5.18 0.83
N TYR A 20 12.50 4.83 1.76
CA TYR A 20 12.58 5.47 3.07
C TYR A 20 13.46 6.71 2.99
N ILE A 21 12.94 7.81 3.52
CA ILE A 21 13.64 9.09 3.65
C ILE A 21 13.84 9.36 5.13
N ASN A 22 15.10 9.49 5.55
CA ASN A 22 15.42 9.95 6.90
C ASN A 22 15.11 11.44 7.05
N LEU A 23 14.50 11.81 8.17
CA LEU A 23 14.06 13.17 8.47
C LEU A 23 15.11 13.97 9.27
N ASP A 24 16.36 13.50 9.30
CA ASP A 24 17.45 13.95 10.17
C ASP A 24 18.01 15.36 9.80
N GLY A 25 17.18 16.24 9.25
CA GLY A 25 17.44 17.67 9.08
C GLY A 25 18.43 18.07 7.98
N VAL A 26 19.26 17.17 7.44
CA VAL A 26 20.38 17.60 6.58
C VAL A 26 20.53 16.86 5.24
N LYS A 27 20.10 15.60 5.06
CA LYS A 27 20.17 14.93 3.72
C LYS A 27 19.04 13.93 3.47
N LYS A 28 18.32 14.16 2.37
CA LYS A 28 17.29 13.25 1.82
C LYS A 28 17.97 12.13 1.03
N ASN A 29 18.41 11.07 1.70
CA ASN A 29 18.95 9.91 1.00
C ASN A 29 17.89 8.79 1.00
N ALA A 30 17.42 8.41 -0.19
CA ALA A 30 16.62 7.20 -0.35
C ALA A 30 17.49 6.01 0.09
N THR A 31 17.14 5.37 1.21
CA THR A 31 18.02 4.34 1.80
C THR A 31 17.79 2.96 1.15
N GLN A 32 16.63 2.77 0.50
CA GLN A 32 16.26 1.51 -0.13
C GLN A 32 15.26 1.77 -1.25
N SER A 33 15.50 1.22 -2.45
CA SER A 33 14.57 1.30 -3.59
C SER A 33 14.05 -0.10 -3.90
N PHE A 34 12.74 -0.29 -3.74
CA PHE A 34 12.05 -1.52 -4.09
C PHE A 34 11.45 -1.36 -5.50
N HIS A 35 11.79 -2.24 -6.44
CA HIS A 35 11.34 -2.10 -7.84
C HIS A 35 10.03 -2.84 -8.13
N ARG A 36 9.07 -2.07 -8.69
CA ARG A 36 7.85 -2.48 -9.43
C ARG A 36 6.92 -3.51 -8.79
N TYR A 37 6.39 -3.19 -7.62
CA TYR A 37 5.30 -4.00 -7.02
C TYR A 37 3.91 -3.47 -7.36
N ALA A 38 3.75 -2.14 -7.46
CA ALA A 38 2.52 -1.48 -7.90
C ALA A 38 2.80 -0.68 -9.18
N GLN A 39 1.86 -0.67 -10.11
CA GLN A 39 2.01 0.02 -11.40
C GLN A 39 1.52 1.46 -11.35
N ARG A 40 0.49 1.75 -10.55
CA ARG A 40 0.00 3.11 -10.34
C ARG A 40 -0.44 3.29 -8.89
N PRO A 41 0.51 3.31 -7.94
CA PRO A 41 0.17 3.43 -6.54
C PRO A 41 -0.51 4.77 -6.25
N SER A 42 -1.64 4.73 -5.56
CA SER A 42 -2.45 5.91 -5.27
C SER A 42 -2.55 6.24 -3.78
N ALA A 43 -2.41 5.23 -2.92
CA ALA A 43 -2.44 5.37 -1.47
C ALA A 43 -1.69 4.23 -0.79
N ILE A 44 -1.26 4.50 0.44
CA ILE A 44 -0.58 3.53 1.29
C ILE A 44 -1.06 3.61 2.73
N HIS A 45 -1.00 2.49 3.45
CA HIS A 45 -1.25 2.45 4.89
C HIS A 45 -0.53 1.27 5.54
N PHE A 46 -0.15 1.37 6.81
CA PHE A 46 0.44 0.23 7.52
C PHE A 46 -0.60 -0.55 8.32
N THR A 47 -0.60 -1.87 8.20
CA THR A 47 -1.36 -2.76 9.11
C THR A 47 -0.74 -2.78 10.50
N ARG A 48 -1.44 -3.28 11.53
CA ARG A 48 -0.93 -3.42 12.91
C ARG A 48 0.24 -4.41 13.06
N SER A 49 0.44 -5.34 12.14
CA SER A 49 1.63 -6.21 12.12
C SER A 49 2.86 -5.55 11.48
N GLY A 50 2.67 -4.46 10.72
CA GLY A 50 3.78 -3.70 10.12
C GLY A 50 3.95 -3.94 8.63
N LYS A 51 3.00 -4.66 8.03
CA LYS A 51 2.87 -4.79 6.58
C LYS A 51 2.34 -3.51 5.97
N LEU A 52 2.69 -3.27 4.72
CA LEU A 52 2.31 -2.09 3.96
C LEU A 52 1.21 -2.46 2.97
N LEU A 53 0.06 -1.80 3.11
CA LEU A 53 -1.01 -1.82 2.11
C LEU A 53 -0.73 -0.76 1.05
N ILE A 54 -0.93 -1.12 -0.21
CA ILE A 54 -0.75 -0.23 -1.37
C ILE A 54 -1.96 -0.37 -2.28
N CYS A 55 -2.66 0.73 -2.54
CA CYS A 55 -3.69 0.77 -3.58
C CYS A 55 -3.03 0.85 -4.96
N ASP A 56 -3.26 -0.12 -5.84
CA ASP A 56 -2.82 -0.07 -7.23
C ASP A 56 -3.98 0.33 -8.15
N GLU A 57 -3.99 1.61 -8.55
CA GLU A 57 -5.03 2.19 -9.39
C GLU A 57 -5.00 1.63 -10.83
N LYS A 58 -3.93 0.97 -11.27
CA LYS A 58 -3.89 0.39 -12.63
C LYS A 58 -4.57 -0.96 -12.65
N PHE A 59 -4.38 -1.76 -11.60
CA PHE A 59 -4.90 -3.12 -11.51
C PHE A 59 -6.18 -3.24 -10.70
N ASN A 60 -6.68 -2.15 -10.11
CA ASN A 60 -7.91 -2.19 -9.33
C ASN A 60 -7.81 -3.19 -8.16
N THR A 61 -6.66 -3.17 -7.49
CA THR A 61 -6.34 -4.04 -6.35
C THR A 61 -5.77 -3.26 -5.17
N VAL A 62 -5.78 -3.91 -4.01
CA VAL A 62 -4.90 -3.53 -2.90
C VAL A 62 -3.88 -4.64 -2.71
N LEU A 63 -2.62 -4.23 -2.64
CA LEU A 63 -1.47 -5.09 -2.46
C LEU A 63 -1.02 -4.99 -1.01
N GLU A 64 -0.63 -6.12 -0.43
CA GLU A 64 0.05 -6.19 0.85
C GLU A 64 1.52 -6.52 0.63
N PHE A 65 2.41 -5.69 1.18
CA PHE A 65 3.84 -5.84 1.11
C PHE A 65 4.40 -6.10 2.51
N GLU A 66 5.15 -7.19 2.67
CA GLU A 66 5.94 -7.46 3.87
C GLU A 66 7.39 -7.04 3.62
N PRO A 67 7.85 -5.87 4.14
CA PRO A 67 9.16 -5.35 3.80
C PRO A 67 10.32 -6.23 4.31
N ARG A 68 10.07 -7.11 5.29
CA ARG A 68 11.09 -8.04 5.78
C ARG A 68 11.31 -9.24 4.86
N LEU A 69 10.29 -9.61 4.09
CA LEU A 69 10.29 -10.82 3.26
C LEU A 69 10.33 -10.51 1.75
N ILE A 70 10.23 -9.23 1.37
CA ILE A 70 10.13 -8.78 -0.03
C ILE A 70 9.00 -9.54 -0.77
N THR A 71 7.97 -9.96 -0.02
CA THR A 71 6.85 -10.72 -0.55
C THR A 71 5.70 -9.76 -0.78
N LEU A 72 5.03 -9.93 -1.93
CA LEU A 72 3.84 -9.21 -2.28
C LEU A 72 2.67 -10.18 -2.41
N ALA A 73 1.55 -9.82 -1.79
CA ALA A 73 0.29 -10.54 -1.90
C ALA A 73 -0.79 -9.59 -2.41
N THR A 74 -1.66 -10.07 -3.30
CA THR A 74 -2.94 -9.37 -3.55
C THR A 74 -3.84 -9.66 -2.36
N CYS A 75 -4.24 -8.60 -1.65
CA CYS A 75 -5.08 -8.74 -0.46
C CYS A 75 -6.55 -8.37 -0.71
N SER A 76 -6.86 -7.78 -1.88
CA SER A 76 -8.22 -7.59 -2.35
C SER A 76 -8.31 -7.36 -3.85
N ASP A 77 -9.35 -7.91 -4.47
CA ASP A 77 -9.83 -7.60 -5.81
C ASP A 77 -11.19 -6.87 -5.78
N GLY A 78 -11.66 -6.41 -6.94
CA GLY A 78 -12.96 -5.74 -7.09
C GLY A 78 -13.05 -4.36 -6.43
N VAL A 79 -11.94 -3.61 -6.36
CA VAL A 79 -11.93 -2.18 -5.99
C VAL A 79 -11.72 -1.31 -7.23
N ASP A 80 -12.57 -0.32 -7.46
CA ASP A 80 -12.50 0.49 -8.70
C ASP A 80 -11.77 1.82 -8.47
N PHE A 81 -10.62 2.00 -9.12
CA PHE A 81 -9.80 3.21 -8.96
C PHE A 81 -9.57 3.54 -7.47
N PRO A 82 -8.92 2.66 -6.71
CA PRO A 82 -8.68 2.89 -5.28
C PRO A 82 -7.86 4.19 -5.09
N ARG A 83 -8.26 5.01 -4.10
CA ARG A 83 -7.71 6.35 -3.81
C ARG A 83 -7.23 6.53 -2.38
N CYS A 84 -7.77 5.78 -1.44
CA CYS A 84 -7.29 5.75 -0.06
C CYS A 84 -7.51 4.37 0.54
N VAL A 85 -6.68 4.03 1.53
CA VAL A 85 -6.79 2.78 2.28
C VAL A 85 -6.53 3.05 3.75
N TYR A 86 -7.28 2.36 4.60
CA TYR A 86 -7.15 2.42 6.04
C TYR A 86 -7.31 1.00 6.62
N TYR A 87 -6.41 0.61 7.52
CA TYR A 87 -6.51 -0.68 8.21
C TYR A 87 -7.33 -0.51 9.50
N CYS A 88 -8.40 -1.30 9.63
CA CYS A 88 -9.31 -1.28 10.76
C CYS A 88 -8.96 -2.40 11.76
N ASN A 89 -8.42 -2.01 12.92
CA ASN A 89 -7.88 -2.92 13.94
C ASN A 89 -8.88 -3.93 14.53
N GLY A 90 -10.18 -3.76 14.35
CA GLY A 90 -11.20 -4.59 15.02
C GLY A 90 -11.29 -6.02 14.50
N ASN A 91 -11.12 -6.21 13.18
CA ASN A 91 -11.41 -7.47 12.48
C ASN A 91 -10.41 -7.77 11.33
N ASP A 92 -9.21 -7.19 11.34
CA ASP A 92 -8.27 -7.25 10.20
C ASP A 92 -8.87 -6.78 8.86
N ASN A 93 -9.91 -5.94 8.92
CA ASN A 93 -10.54 -5.37 7.74
C ASN A 93 -9.73 -4.19 7.22
N ILE A 94 -9.81 -3.97 5.91
CA ILE A 94 -9.35 -2.73 5.30
C ILE A 94 -10.55 -1.96 4.76
N ILE A 95 -10.50 -0.64 4.89
CA ILE A 95 -11.46 0.26 4.28
C ILE A 95 -10.74 0.92 3.11
N VAL A 96 -11.30 0.76 1.91
CA VAL A 96 -10.75 1.33 0.68
C VAL A 96 -11.72 2.37 0.16
N GLY A 97 -11.25 3.61 0.03
CA GLY A 97 -11.98 4.62 -0.73
C GLY A 97 -11.66 4.44 -2.20
N GLN A 98 -12.71 4.32 -3.01
CA GLN A 98 -12.65 4.03 -4.43
C GLN A 98 -13.45 5.07 -5.20
N ARG A 99 -13.00 5.44 -6.39
CA ARG A 99 -13.69 6.45 -7.20
C ARG A 99 -14.64 5.76 -8.17
N LYS A 100 -15.93 6.02 -8.02
CA LYS A 100 -16.95 5.67 -9.01
C LYS A 100 -17.51 6.97 -9.56
N ASP A 101 -17.20 7.24 -10.82
CA ASP A 101 -17.49 8.51 -11.49
C ASP A 101 -16.92 9.71 -10.70
N THR A 102 -17.80 10.57 -10.17
CA THR A 102 -17.45 11.74 -9.37
C THR A 102 -17.49 11.49 -7.86
N LEU A 103 -17.93 10.30 -7.43
CA LEU A 103 -18.12 9.97 -6.02
C LEU A 103 -16.95 9.18 -5.46
N LEU A 104 -16.60 9.49 -4.20
CA LEU A 104 -15.79 8.62 -3.36
C LEU A 104 -16.72 7.64 -2.65
N ILE A 105 -16.53 6.35 -2.90
CA ILE A 105 -17.26 5.28 -2.22
C ILE A 105 -16.29 4.59 -1.26
N MET A 106 -16.72 4.33 -0.03
CA MET A 106 -15.93 3.54 0.91
C MET A 106 -16.40 2.09 0.87
N LYS A 107 -15.47 1.16 0.58
CA LYS A 107 -15.70 -0.28 0.58
C LYS A 107 -14.94 -0.91 1.74
N ILE A 108 -15.63 -1.71 2.55
CA ILE A 108 -15.00 -2.54 3.58
C ILE A 108 -14.63 -3.87 2.93
N LEU A 109 -13.39 -4.30 3.11
CA LEU A 109 -12.85 -5.54 2.59
C LEU A 109 -12.29 -6.35 3.76
N THR A 110 -12.64 -7.63 3.81
CA THR A 110 -12.01 -8.62 4.66
C THR A 110 -10.76 -9.15 3.97
N PHE A 111 -9.67 -9.30 4.72
CA PHE A 111 -8.45 -9.92 4.19
C PHE A 111 -8.73 -11.35 3.73
N PHE A 112 -8.38 -11.70 2.49
CA PHE A 112 -8.33 -13.09 2.05
C PHE A 112 -6.87 -13.54 2.04
N PRO A 113 -6.43 -14.44 2.95
CA PRO A 113 -5.03 -14.87 3.00
C PRO A 113 -4.60 -15.77 1.83
N ASN A 114 -5.49 -16.18 0.91
CA ASN A 114 -5.31 -17.47 0.22
C ASN A 114 -5.35 -17.50 -1.31
N ASP A 115 -5.41 -16.40 -2.04
CA ASP A 115 -5.31 -16.44 -3.53
C ASP A 115 -4.09 -15.67 -4.05
N CYS A 116 -2.92 -16.00 -3.50
CA CYS A 116 -1.63 -15.51 -3.98
C CYS A 116 -1.18 -16.31 -5.21
N SER A 117 -1.77 -16.05 -6.37
CA SER A 117 -1.14 -16.34 -7.66
C SER A 117 -0.85 -15.01 -8.35
N TYR A 118 0.44 -14.75 -8.55
CA TYR A 118 0.90 -13.70 -9.45
C TYR A 118 0.81 -14.23 -10.89
N PRO A 119 0.35 -13.45 -11.88
CA PRO A 119 0.70 -13.69 -13.27
C PRO A 119 2.19 -13.39 -13.54
#